data_AF-A0A934VA39-F1
#
_entry.id   AF-A0A934VA39-F1
#
_cell.length_a   1.000
_cell.length_b   1.000
_cell.length_c   1.000
_cell.angle_alpha   90.00
_cell.angle_beta   90.00
_cell.angle_gamma   90.00
#
_symmetry.space_group_name_H-M   'P 1'
#
loop_
_entity.id
_entity.type
_entity.pdbx_description
1 polymer ?
#
loop_
_entity_poly.entity_id
_entity_poly.type
_entity_poly.pdbx_seq_one_letter_code
_entity_poly.pdbx_strand_id
1 'polypeptide(L)'
;MKSTPLHFSIRRSLFALPSLLLALQAPSADAAALSLGPVSGSSTTTTHEYSEDYSAWFLADFSVDPDAPDPIQVTTGIAVGWWTQELTFPAAFPSLITGDIFNIQELVQISPGGFPVDNWKQEIVTPGWEWVAASIFDNNTSSEVPGLQVLLNGATASFTFDPLTAGTDLFIIKELRYTGAGGAAAPLSVRVSAVPEPATSVLGLIGVTALFIRKRRH
;
A
#
# COMPACT_ATOMS: atom_id res chain seq x y z
N MET A 1 -31.24 50.67 57.44
CA MET A 1 -30.84 49.71 58.49
C MET A 1 -30.13 48.53 57.84
N LYS A 2 -28.99 48.12 58.41
CA LYS A 2 -28.25 46.87 58.13
C LYS A 2 -29.17 45.64 58.23
N SER A 3 -29.00 44.66 57.34
CA SER A 3 -28.85 43.24 57.70
C SER A 3 -28.59 42.40 56.43
N THR A 4 -27.37 41.93 56.28
CA THR A 4 -26.99 40.64 55.66
C THR A 4 -26.98 39.55 56.75
N PRO A 5 -26.76 38.25 56.46
CA PRO A 5 -27.34 37.34 55.45
C PRO A 5 -27.83 36.01 56.13
N LEU A 6 -28.31 35.00 55.38
CA LEU A 6 -28.13 33.59 55.79
C LEU A 6 -28.21 32.61 54.61
N HIS A 7 -27.19 31.77 54.60
CA HIS A 7 -26.74 30.82 53.59
C HIS A 7 -27.30 29.44 53.95
N PHE A 8 -27.82 28.66 52.99
CA PHE A 8 -27.85 27.20 53.15
C PHE A 8 -27.55 26.48 51.85
N SER A 9 -26.49 25.69 51.93
CA SER A 9 -25.86 24.91 50.88
C SER A 9 -26.35 23.46 51.03
N ILE A 10 -26.83 22.84 49.95
CA ILE A 10 -27.02 21.39 49.88
C ILE A 10 -26.13 20.87 48.77
N ARG A 11 -25.00 20.29 49.17
CA ARG A 11 -24.10 19.51 48.32
C ARG A 11 -24.77 18.18 48.00
N ARG A 12 -25.02 17.88 46.72
CA ARG A 12 -25.28 16.51 46.26
C ARG A 12 -23.94 15.85 45.96
N SER A 13 -23.58 14.88 46.78
CA SER A 13 -22.38 14.06 46.61
C SER A 13 -22.57 13.11 45.43
N LEU A 14 -21.69 13.22 44.43
CA LEU A 14 -21.46 12.22 43.39
C LEU A 14 -20.91 10.94 44.02
N PHE A 15 -21.49 9.80 43.68
CA PHE A 15 -20.81 8.50 43.73
C PHE A 15 -20.51 8.09 42.28
N ALA A 16 -19.24 8.15 41.90
CA ALA A 16 -18.74 7.57 40.66
C ALA A 16 -18.00 6.27 41.01
N LEU A 17 -18.45 5.15 40.45
CA LEU A 17 -17.76 3.86 40.47
C LEU A 17 -16.62 3.90 39.44
N PRO A 18 -15.39 3.50 39.78
CA PRO A 18 -14.35 3.30 38.78
C PRO A 18 -14.53 1.91 38.13
N SER A 19 -14.95 1.89 36.87
CA SER A 19 -14.84 0.69 36.03
C SER A 19 -13.37 0.52 35.63
N LEU A 20 -12.72 -0.49 36.20
CA LEU A 20 -11.38 -0.92 35.85
C LEU A 20 -11.45 -1.69 34.51
N LEU A 21 -11.14 -1.02 33.40
CA LEU A 21 -11.04 -1.67 32.10
C LEU A 21 -9.60 -2.19 31.91
N LEU A 22 -9.41 -3.50 31.97
CA LEU A 22 -8.16 -4.15 31.54
C LEU A 22 -8.13 -4.11 30.01
N ALA A 23 -7.32 -3.23 29.43
CA ALA A 23 -6.99 -3.29 28.00
C ALA A 23 -5.99 -4.42 27.79
N LEU A 24 -6.44 -5.49 27.12
CA LEU A 24 -5.58 -6.56 26.62
C LEU A 24 -4.85 -6.01 25.39
N GLN A 25 -3.66 -5.42 25.57
CA GLN A 25 -2.82 -5.00 24.45
C GLN A 25 -2.26 -6.26 23.76
N ALA A 26 -2.69 -6.47 22.52
CA ALA A 26 -2.07 -7.44 21.62
C ALA A 26 -0.63 -6.99 21.32
N PRO A 27 0.33 -7.91 21.16
CA PRO A 27 1.70 -7.55 20.80
C PRO A 27 1.71 -6.85 19.43
N SER A 28 2.36 -5.69 19.36
CA SER A 28 2.67 -4.97 18.12
C SER A 28 3.61 -5.84 17.29
N ALA A 29 3.14 -6.34 16.15
CA ALA A 29 3.99 -6.99 15.17
C ALA A 29 4.50 -5.92 14.21
N ASP A 30 5.80 -5.61 14.24
CA ASP A 30 6.44 -4.79 13.20
C ASP A 30 6.08 -5.37 11.82
N ALA A 31 5.65 -4.55 10.86
CA ALA A 31 5.40 -5.08 9.53
C ALA A 31 6.73 -5.53 8.91
N ALA A 32 6.80 -6.82 8.59
CA ALA A 32 7.93 -7.35 7.83
C ALA A 32 7.94 -6.71 6.43
N ALA A 33 9.12 -6.27 5.99
CA ALA A 33 9.27 -5.70 4.65
C ALA A 33 8.77 -6.65 3.57
N LEU A 34 7.91 -6.15 2.69
CA LEU A 34 7.46 -6.86 1.50
C LEU A 34 8.62 -6.89 0.51
N SER A 35 9.05 -8.08 0.14
CA SER A 35 10.12 -8.24 -0.84
C SER A 35 9.52 -8.34 -2.25
N LEU A 36 10.15 -7.69 -3.23
CA LEU A 36 9.80 -7.72 -4.65
C LEU A 36 10.91 -8.34 -5.48
N GLY A 37 10.56 -9.11 -6.50
CA GLY A 37 11.56 -9.66 -7.42
C GLY A 37 11.04 -10.53 -8.54
N PRO A 38 11.95 -10.95 -9.44
CA PRO A 38 11.67 -11.96 -10.45
C PRO A 38 11.56 -13.36 -9.82
N VAL A 39 10.51 -14.07 -10.24
CA VAL A 39 9.93 -15.29 -9.65
C VAL A 39 10.95 -16.33 -9.13
N SER A 40 10.90 -16.61 -7.82
CA SER A 40 10.91 -17.99 -7.29
C SER A 40 10.31 -18.10 -5.87
N GLY A 41 9.22 -18.85 -5.72
CA GLY A 41 9.02 -19.76 -4.58
C GLY A 41 8.23 -19.33 -3.34
N SER A 42 7.94 -18.06 -3.06
CA SER A 42 7.13 -17.68 -1.90
C SER A 42 6.27 -16.46 -2.20
N SER A 43 4.94 -16.58 -2.00
CA SER A 43 3.99 -15.47 -2.06
C SER A 43 3.55 -15.14 -0.65
N THR A 44 3.85 -13.94 -0.18
CA THR A 44 3.26 -13.40 1.04
C THR A 44 1.87 -12.86 0.72
N THR A 45 0.87 -13.20 1.53
CA THR A 45 -0.48 -12.63 1.44
C THR A 45 -0.69 -11.65 2.59
N THR A 46 -1.08 -10.42 2.28
CA THR A 46 -1.47 -9.40 3.26
C THR A 46 -2.95 -9.08 3.12
N THR A 47 -3.71 -9.11 4.21
CA THR A 47 -5.15 -8.80 4.21
C THR A 47 -5.37 -7.35 4.65
N HIS A 48 -6.23 -6.62 3.93
CA HIS A 48 -6.53 -5.20 4.14
C HIS A 48 -8.04 -4.98 4.12
N GLU A 49 -8.57 -4.33 5.14
CA GLU A 49 -10.01 -4.03 5.24
C GLU A 49 -10.33 -2.66 4.66
N TYR A 50 -11.48 -2.54 4.01
CA TYR A 50 -11.98 -1.25 3.51
C TYR A 50 -12.27 -0.33 4.70
N SER A 51 -11.72 0.89 4.67
CA SER A 51 -11.96 1.89 5.70
C SER A 51 -12.95 2.93 5.20
N GLU A 52 -14.06 3.08 5.93
CA GLU A 52 -15.05 4.13 5.67
C GLU A 52 -14.48 5.53 5.97
N ASP A 53 -13.60 5.64 6.97
CA ASP A 53 -12.97 6.90 7.37
C ASP A 53 -12.13 7.50 6.24
N TYR A 54 -11.45 6.65 5.46
CA TYR A 54 -10.68 7.05 4.29
C TYR A 54 -11.46 6.96 2.98
N SER A 55 -12.67 6.37 3.01
CA SER A 55 -13.46 6.04 1.82
C SER A 55 -12.64 5.26 0.78
N ALA A 56 -11.78 4.37 1.26
CA ALA A 56 -10.81 3.61 0.47
C ALA A 56 -10.28 2.40 1.26
N TRP A 57 -9.70 1.44 0.55
CA TRP A 57 -8.68 0.61 1.19
C TRP A 57 -7.42 1.45 1.35
N PHE A 58 -6.98 1.63 2.60
CA PHE A 58 -5.73 2.32 2.92
C PHE A 58 -4.68 1.29 3.31
N LEU A 59 -3.68 1.12 2.45
CA LEU A 59 -2.62 0.12 2.58
C LEU A 59 -1.37 0.82 3.12
N ALA A 60 -1.11 0.62 4.40
CA ALA A 60 0.05 1.14 5.11
C ALA A 60 0.39 0.21 6.31
N ASP A 61 1.50 0.47 6.99
CA ASP A 61 1.83 -0.19 8.25
C ASP A 61 1.27 0.59 9.45
N PHE A 62 0.24 0.04 10.08
CA PHE A 62 -0.41 0.61 11.27
C PHE A 62 0.15 0.07 12.59
N SER A 63 1.21 -0.75 12.56
CA SER A 63 1.72 -1.45 13.75
C SER A 63 2.37 -0.54 14.78
N VAL A 64 2.96 0.57 14.31
CA VAL A 64 3.69 1.54 15.15
C VAL A 64 2.75 2.64 15.66
N ASP A 65 2.03 3.30 14.76
CA ASP A 65 1.08 4.37 15.08
C ASP A 65 -0.19 4.24 14.21
N PRO A 66 -1.36 3.97 14.82
CA PRO A 66 -2.61 3.86 14.07
C PRO A 66 -3.11 5.20 13.50
N ASP A 67 -2.70 6.33 14.09
CA ASP A 67 -3.10 7.68 13.67
C ASP A 67 -2.14 8.26 12.62
N ALA A 68 -0.93 7.72 12.52
CA ALA A 68 0.12 8.11 11.57
C ALA A 68 0.84 6.88 11.01
N PRO A 69 0.20 6.11 10.11
CA PRO A 69 0.74 4.84 9.65
C PRO A 69 2.03 5.02 8.86
N ASP A 70 2.95 4.09 9.06
CA ASP A 70 4.23 4.04 8.35
C ASP A 70 4.07 3.47 6.93
N PRO A 71 4.95 3.83 5.99
CA PRO A 71 4.95 3.22 4.66
C PRO A 71 5.26 1.72 4.72
N ILE A 72 4.56 0.94 3.89
CA ILE A 72 4.92 -0.46 3.66
C ILE A 72 6.30 -0.51 3.02
N GLN A 73 7.22 -1.18 3.69
CA GLN A 73 8.59 -1.35 3.21
C GLN A 73 8.62 -2.32 2.04
N VAL A 74 9.23 -1.87 0.94
CA VAL A 74 9.30 -2.60 -0.32
C VAL A 74 10.76 -2.77 -0.73
N THR A 75 11.28 -4.01 -0.61
CA THR A 75 12.69 -4.34 -0.88
C THR A 75 12.85 -5.07 -2.21
N THR A 76 13.79 -4.66 -3.08
CA THR A 76 14.04 -5.36 -4.36
C THR A 76 15.12 -6.46 -4.24
N GLY A 77 14.87 -7.63 -4.82
CA GLY A 77 15.82 -8.75 -4.83
C GLY A 77 15.59 -9.78 -5.94
N ILE A 78 16.64 -10.45 -6.41
CA ILE A 78 16.59 -11.40 -7.54
C ILE A 78 15.96 -12.76 -7.20
N ALA A 79 15.69 -13.04 -5.93
CA ALA A 79 15.25 -14.33 -5.42
C ALA A 79 13.77 -14.34 -4.98
N VAL A 80 12.99 -13.34 -5.39
CA VAL A 80 11.71 -13.04 -4.75
C VAL A 80 10.54 -13.23 -5.70
N GLY A 81 9.42 -13.70 -5.18
CA GLY A 81 8.18 -13.89 -5.92
C GLY A 81 7.29 -12.65 -5.96
N TRP A 82 6.07 -12.89 -6.42
CA TRP A 82 4.95 -11.95 -6.32
C TRP A 82 4.48 -11.89 -4.87
N TRP A 83 3.87 -10.79 -4.45
CA TRP A 83 3.05 -10.77 -3.24
C TRP A 83 1.58 -10.60 -3.60
N THR A 84 0.71 -11.03 -2.70
CA THR A 84 -0.74 -10.94 -2.87
C THR A 84 -1.31 -10.02 -1.79
N GLN A 85 -2.10 -9.05 -2.21
CA GLN A 85 -2.95 -8.24 -1.36
C GLN A 85 -4.37 -8.83 -1.42
N GLU A 86 -4.96 -9.10 -0.26
CA GLU A 86 -6.36 -9.50 -0.13
C GLU A 86 -7.13 -8.32 0.46
N LEU A 87 -8.06 -7.77 -0.32
CA LEU A 87 -8.88 -6.63 0.05
C LEU A 87 -10.24 -7.14 0.50
N THR A 88 -10.59 -6.91 1.76
CA THR A 88 -11.84 -7.37 2.35
C THR A 88 -12.78 -6.20 2.59
N PHE A 89 -14.08 -6.48 2.50
CA PHE A 89 -15.12 -5.57 2.92
C PHE A 89 -15.53 -5.87 4.37
N PRO A 90 -15.99 -4.86 5.13
CA PRO A 90 -16.58 -5.10 6.44
C PRO A 90 -17.83 -5.99 6.31
N ALA A 91 -18.14 -6.75 7.35
CA ALA A 91 -19.23 -7.74 7.30
C ALA A 91 -20.61 -7.14 6.98
N ALA A 92 -20.81 -5.84 7.22
CA ALA A 92 -22.05 -5.11 6.96
C ALA A 92 -22.03 -4.32 5.63
N PHE A 93 -21.03 -4.54 4.76
CA PHE A 93 -20.91 -3.80 3.52
C PHE A 93 -22.13 -4.07 2.60
N PRO A 94 -22.67 -3.05 1.92
CA PRO A 94 -23.75 -3.24 0.95
C PRO A 94 -23.40 -4.26 -0.14
N SER A 95 -24.43 -4.79 -0.78
CA SER A 95 -24.21 -5.63 -1.97
C SER A 95 -23.61 -4.80 -3.09
N LEU A 96 -22.61 -5.36 -3.76
CA LEU A 96 -21.95 -4.76 -4.91
C LEU A 96 -22.90 -4.70 -6.09
N ILE A 97 -22.84 -3.61 -6.84
CA ILE A 97 -23.58 -3.37 -8.07
C ILE A 97 -22.58 -3.14 -9.20
N THR A 98 -22.88 -3.68 -10.39
CA THR A 98 -22.06 -3.44 -11.58
C THR A 98 -21.90 -1.94 -11.82
N GLY A 99 -20.66 -1.48 -11.89
CA GLY A 99 -20.32 -0.06 -12.03
C GLY A 99 -19.89 0.62 -10.73
N ASP A 100 -20.00 -0.03 -9.57
CA ASP A 100 -19.45 0.50 -8.32
C ASP A 100 -17.94 0.77 -8.46
N ILE A 101 -17.51 1.93 -7.96
CA ILE A 101 -16.12 2.39 -8.01
C ILE A 101 -15.57 2.48 -6.59
N PHE A 102 -14.34 2.03 -6.42
CA PHE A 102 -13.65 2.01 -5.14
C PHE A 102 -12.23 2.53 -5.28
N ASN A 103 -11.78 3.23 -4.25
CA ASN A 103 -10.42 3.75 -4.17
C ASN A 103 -9.52 2.81 -3.38
N ILE A 104 -8.28 2.68 -3.85
CA ILE A 104 -7.17 2.14 -3.10
C ILE A 104 -6.13 3.24 -2.97
N GLN A 105 -5.69 3.47 -1.74
CA GLN A 105 -4.56 4.33 -1.41
C GLN A 105 -3.48 3.45 -0.78
N GLU A 106 -2.25 3.57 -1.26
CA GLU A 106 -1.14 2.74 -0.80
C GLU A 106 0.07 3.63 -0.51
N LEU A 107 0.57 3.54 0.72
CA LEU A 107 1.78 4.22 1.17
C LEU A 107 2.94 3.22 1.19
N VAL A 108 3.94 3.46 0.35
CA VAL A 108 5.05 2.53 0.12
C VAL A 108 6.37 3.25 0.27
N GLN A 109 7.36 2.61 0.88
CA GLN A 109 8.75 3.10 0.85
C GLN A 109 9.63 2.10 0.10
N ILE A 110 10.41 2.60 -0.86
CA ILE A 110 11.40 1.80 -1.57
C ILE A 110 12.60 1.59 -0.66
N SER A 111 12.74 0.40 -0.08
CA SER A 111 13.89 0.03 0.73
C SER A 111 15.13 -0.19 -0.15
N PRO A 112 16.36 -0.08 0.40
CA PRO A 112 17.57 -0.45 -0.32
C PRO A 112 17.51 -1.90 -0.82
N GLY A 113 17.80 -2.11 -2.11
CA GLY A 113 17.73 -3.43 -2.73
C GLY A 113 18.74 -3.63 -3.86
N GLY A 114 18.64 -4.78 -4.53
CA GLY A 114 19.63 -5.22 -5.53
C GLY A 114 19.57 -4.49 -6.88
N PHE A 115 18.48 -3.76 -7.14
CA PHE A 115 18.25 -3.03 -8.38
C PHE A 115 17.27 -1.84 -8.17
N PRO A 116 17.35 -0.78 -8.99
CA PRO A 116 16.38 0.31 -8.93
C PRO A 116 15.00 -0.15 -9.37
N VAL A 117 13.95 0.49 -8.82
CA VAL A 117 12.56 0.26 -9.23
C VAL A 117 12.24 1.26 -10.32
N ASP A 118 11.95 0.79 -11.53
CA ASP A 118 11.55 1.60 -12.69
C ASP A 118 10.21 1.14 -13.30
N ASN A 119 9.62 0.10 -12.73
CA ASN A 119 8.30 -0.36 -13.12
C ASN A 119 7.59 -1.09 -11.97
N TRP A 120 6.28 -1.20 -12.13
CA TRP A 120 5.39 -1.86 -11.20
C TRP A 120 4.25 -2.50 -11.99
N LYS A 121 3.82 -3.70 -11.60
CA LYS A 121 2.67 -4.39 -12.18
C LYS A 121 1.74 -4.90 -11.10
N GLN A 122 0.44 -4.66 -11.27
CA GLN A 122 -0.62 -5.23 -10.44
C GLN A 122 -1.60 -6.02 -11.32
N GLU A 123 -2.06 -7.16 -10.84
CA GLU A 123 -3.01 -8.04 -11.51
C GLU A 123 -4.11 -8.45 -10.54
N ILE A 124 -5.36 -8.16 -10.90
CA ILE A 124 -6.52 -8.62 -10.15
C ILE A 124 -6.77 -10.09 -10.48
N VAL A 125 -6.78 -10.94 -9.46
CA VAL A 125 -7.01 -12.38 -9.61
C VAL A 125 -8.49 -12.73 -9.42
N THR A 126 -9.20 -11.96 -8.59
CA THR A 126 -10.64 -12.17 -8.38
C THR A 126 -11.44 -11.67 -9.59
N PRO A 127 -12.25 -12.51 -10.25
CA PRO A 127 -13.06 -12.10 -11.40
C PRO A 127 -14.08 -11.01 -11.07
N GLY A 128 -14.54 -10.28 -12.10
CA GLY A 128 -15.59 -9.27 -11.96
C GLY A 128 -15.09 -7.91 -11.48
N TRP A 129 -13.79 -7.64 -11.69
CA TRP A 129 -13.13 -6.40 -11.31
C TRP A 129 -12.20 -5.93 -12.41
N GLU A 130 -12.01 -4.63 -12.52
CA GLU A 130 -11.02 -4.02 -13.41
C GLU A 130 -10.45 -2.72 -12.84
N TRP A 131 -9.25 -2.38 -13.29
CA TRP A 131 -8.64 -1.07 -13.04
C TRP A 131 -9.21 -0.04 -14.01
N VAL A 132 -9.57 1.13 -13.48
CA VAL A 132 -10.12 2.23 -14.30
C VAL A 132 -9.29 3.51 -14.24
N ALA A 133 -8.55 3.73 -13.15
CA ALA A 133 -7.58 4.81 -13.04
C ALA A 133 -6.45 4.41 -12.08
N ALA A 134 -5.27 4.99 -12.26
CA ALA A 134 -4.18 4.88 -11.30
C ALA A 134 -3.16 6.02 -11.48
N SER A 135 -2.49 6.38 -10.40
CA SER A 135 -1.42 7.38 -10.35
C SER A 135 -0.44 7.08 -9.21
N ILE A 136 0.80 7.54 -9.37
CA ILE A 136 1.88 7.36 -8.39
C ILE A 136 2.53 8.72 -8.14
N PHE A 137 2.58 9.12 -6.88
CA PHE A 137 3.19 10.37 -6.44
C PHE A 137 4.38 10.08 -5.53
N ASP A 138 5.40 10.92 -5.59
CA ASP A 138 6.38 11.03 -4.51
C ASP A 138 5.69 11.72 -3.32
N ASN A 139 5.62 11.02 -2.18
CA ASN A 139 4.84 11.45 -1.02
C ASN A 139 5.41 12.73 -0.40
N ASN A 140 6.74 12.93 -0.47
CA ASN A 140 7.41 14.08 0.13
C ASN A 140 7.22 15.37 -0.67
N THR A 141 7.11 15.24 -2.00
CA THR A 141 6.98 16.38 -2.92
C THR A 141 5.56 16.56 -3.43
N SER A 142 4.67 15.59 -3.18
CA SER A 142 3.30 15.55 -3.71
C SER A 142 3.23 15.73 -5.23
N SER A 143 4.30 15.35 -5.93
CA SER A 143 4.44 15.43 -7.38
C SER A 143 4.36 14.04 -7.99
N GLU A 144 3.76 13.94 -9.17
CA GLU A 144 3.71 12.67 -9.90
C GLU A 144 5.14 12.19 -10.17
N VAL A 145 5.36 10.88 -10.05
CA VAL A 145 6.69 10.30 -10.26
C VAL A 145 7.19 10.62 -11.68
N PRO A 146 8.43 11.08 -11.85
CA PRO A 146 8.97 11.41 -13.16
C PRO A 146 8.87 10.24 -14.16
N GLY A 147 8.50 10.56 -15.39
CA GLY A 147 8.40 9.57 -16.47
C GLY A 147 7.25 8.57 -16.32
N LEU A 148 6.31 8.78 -15.38
CA LEU A 148 5.20 7.85 -15.16
C LEU A 148 4.37 7.64 -16.44
N GLN A 149 4.23 6.37 -16.82
CA GLN A 149 3.28 5.89 -17.82
C GLN A 149 2.44 4.80 -17.18
N VAL A 150 1.13 4.90 -17.37
CA VAL A 150 0.15 3.97 -16.82
C VAL A 150 -0.57 3.27 -17.97
N LEU A 151 -0.54 1.94 -17.97
CA LEU A 151 -1.30 1.11 -18.89
C LEU A 151 -2.28 0.24 -18.11
N LEU A 152 -3.57 0.50 -18.30
CA LEU A 152 -4.66 -0.28 -17.71
C LEU A 152 -5.30 -1.16 -18.77
N ASN A 153 -5.39 -2.46 -18.49
CA ASN A 153 -6.01 -3.45 -19.37
C ASN A 153 -6.83 -4.43 -18.54
N GLY A 154 -8.08 -4.05 -18.25
CA GLY A 154 -9.01 -4.83 -17.43
C GLY A 154 -8.41 -5.11 -16.05
N ALA A 155 -8.12 -6.38 -15.78
CA ALA A 155 -7.55 -6.82 -14.51
C ALA A 155 -6.07 -6.44 -14.29
N THR A 156 -5.36 -5.98 -15.33
CA THR A 156 -3.92 -5.65 -15.22
C THR A 156 -3.69 -4.14 -15.23
N ALA A 157 -2.89 -3.66 -14.28
CA ALA A 157 -2.31 -2.32 -14.26
C ALA A 157 -0.78 -2.44 -14.37
N SER A 158 -0.18 -1.74 -15.33
CA SER A 158 1.28 -1.67 -15.49
C SER A 158 1.73 -0.22 -15.42
N PHE A 159 2.79 0.02 -14.67
CA PHE A 159 3.40 1.32 -14.43
C PHE A 159 4.85 1.24 -14.85
N THR A 160 5.31 2.22 -15.61
CA THR A 160 6.73 2.43 -15.91
C THR A 160 7.08 3.87 -15.59
N PHE A 161 8.25 4.12 -15.04
CA PHE A 161 8.68 5.44 -14.59
C PHE A 161 10.20 5.53 -14.57
N ASP A 162 10.73 6.74 -14.37
CA ASP A 162 12.17 6.91 -14.18
C ASP A 162 12.64 6.15 -12.92
N PRO A 163 13.83 5.51 -12.94
CA PRO A 163 14.35 4.75 -11.81
C PRO A 163 14.29 5.50 -10.48
N LEU A 164 13.59 4.92 -9.50
CA LEU A 164 13.45 5.47 -8.15
C LEU A 164 14.67 5.14 -7.29
N THR A 165 15.04 6.10 -6.46
CA THR A 165 16.08 5.93 -5.45
C THR A 165 15.56 5.18 -4.23
N ALA A 166 16.44 4.46 -3.53
CA ALA A 166 16.12 3.91 -2.21
C ALA A 166 15.82 5.05 -1.22
N GLY A 167 14.85 4.82 -0.34
CA GLY A 167 14.32 5.80 0.61
C GLY A 167 13.20 6.68 0.04
N THR A 168 12.82 6.52 -1.23
CA THR A 168 11.67 7.24 -1.80
C THR A 168 10.37 6.69 -1.24
N ASP A 169 9.56 7.58 -0.67
CA ASP A 169 8.19 7.32 -0.25
C ASP A 169 7.23 7.62 -1.40
N LEU A 170 6.36 6.67 -1.68
CA LEU A 170 5.37 6.73 -2.73
C LEU A 170 3.97 6.74 -2.13
N PHE A 171 3.13 7.59 -2.69
CA PHE A 171 1.70 7.57 -2.49
C PHE A 171 1.03 7.14 -3.78
N ILE A 172 0.41 5.97 -3.78
CA ILE A 172 -0.20 5.35 -4.96
C ILE A 172 -1.72 5.42 -4.80
N ILE A 173 -2.41 5.97 -5.79
CA ILE A 173 -3.87 6.04 -5.83
C ILE A 173 -4.35 5.20 -7.00
N LYS A 174 -5.32 4.31 -6.77
CA LYS A 174 -5.90 3.44 -7.79
C LYS A 174 -7.41 3.40 -7.66
N GLU A 175 -8.10 3.34 -8.78
CA GLU A 175 -9.54 3.13 -8.84
C GLU A 175 -9.85 1.76 -9.43
N LEU A 176 -10.71 1.03 -8.72
CA LEU A 176 -11.27 -0.24 -9.11
C LEU A 176 -12.73 -0.08 -9.48
N ARG A 177 -13.17 -0.77 -10.53
CA ARG A 177 -14.58 -0.89 -10.89
C ARG A 177 -15.05 -2.34 -10.78
N TYR A 178 -16.21 -2.54 -10.15
CA TYR A 178 -16.88 -3.82 -10.15
C TYR A 178 -17.62 -4.05 -11.48
N THR A 179 -17.30 -5.13 -12.17
CA THR A 179 -17.89 -5.55 -13.46
C THR A 179 -18.67 -6.87 -13.36
N GLY A 180 -18.69 -7.51 -12.19
CA GLY A 180 -19.43 -8.74 -11.95
C GLY A 180 -20.94 -8.55 -11.89
N ALA A 181 -21.66 -9.67 -11.82
CA ALA A 181 -23.08 -9.66 -11.52
C ALA A 181 -23.29 -9.25 -10.07
N GLY A 182 -24.17 -8.27 -9.82
CA GLY A 182 -24.41 -7.74 -8.49
C GLY A 182 -24.70 -8.82 -7.43
N GLY A 183 -24.19 -8.63 -6.22
CA GLY A 183 -24.23 -9.66 -5.18
C GLY A 183 -23.55 -9.25 -3.88
N ALA A 184 -23.48 -10.18 -2.93
CA ALA A 184 -22.78 -9.95 -1.67
C ALA A 184 -21.31 -9.59 -1.93
N ALA A 185 -20.81 -8.59 -1.20
CA ALA A 185 -19.41 -8.21 -1.24
C ALA A 185 -18.54 -9.40 -0.78
N ALA A 186 -17.52 -9.73 -1.58
CA ALA A 186 -16.59 -10.82 -1.31
C ALA A 186 -15.16 -10.28 -1.33
N PRO A 187 -14.22 -10.92 -0.62
CA PRO A 187 -12.81 -10.56 -0.69
C PRO A 187 -12.27 -10.55 -2.13
N LEU A 188 -11.45 -9.54 -2.43
CA LEU A 188 -10.78 -9.33 -3.71
C LEU A 188 -9.28 -9.58 -3.53
N SER A 189 -8.67 -10.41 -4.38
CA SER A 189 -7.23 -10.65 -4.38
C SER A 189 -6.55 -9.91 -5.53
N VAL A 190 -5.53 -9.12 -5.20
CA VAL A 190 -4.64 -8.41 -6.13
C VAL A 190 -3.24 -8.97 -5.97
N ARG A 191 -2.62 -9.39 -7.07
CA ARG A 191 -1.22 -9.78 -7.11
C ARG A 191 -0.38 -8.62 -7.57
N VAL A 192 0.79 -8.48 -6.96
CA VAL A 192 1.68 -7.36 -7.21
C VAL A 192 3.09 -7.86 -7.46
N SER A 193 3.78 -7.20 -8.40
CA SER A 193 5.15 -7.49 -8.80
C SER A 193 5.85 -6.23 -9.29
N ALA A 194 7.13 -6.06 -8.98
CA ALA A 194 8.03 -5.13 -9.67
C ALA A 194 9.11 -5.98 -10.36
N VAL A 195 9.22 -5.89 -11.69
CA VAL A 195 10.11 -6.76 -12.46
C VAL A 195 11.20 -5.90 -13.08
N PRO A 196 12.49 -6.01 -12.72
CA PRO A 196 13.50 -5.21 -13.40
C PRO A 196 13.47 -5.47 -14.91
N GLU A 197 13.34 -4.42 -15.73
CA GLU A 197 13.45 -4.59 -17.18
C GLU A 197 14.91 -4.95 -17.54
N PRO A 198 15.14 -5.98 -18.35
CA PRO A 198 16.49 -6.49 -18.64
C PRO A 198 17.39 -5.50 -19.41
N ALA A 199 16.94 -4.29 -19.74
CA ALA A 199 17.65 -3.36 -20.60
C ALA A 199 18.88 -2.69 -19.92
N THR A 200 18.84 -2.42 -18.62
CA THR A 200 19.90 -1.63 -17.94
C THR A 200 21.02 -2.50 -17.36
N SER A 201 20.72 -3.75 -16.99
CA SER A 201 21.71 -4.64 -16.36
C SER A 201 22.66 -5.31 -17.38
N VAL A 202 22.17 -5.58 -18.59
CA VAL A 202 22.92 -6.36 -19.60
C VAL A 202 23.87 -5.46 -20.42
N LEU A 203 23.52 -4.19 -20.64
CA LEU A 203 24.37 -3.28 -21.43
C LEU A 203 25.63 -2.83 -20.68
N GLY A 204 25.61 -2.80 -19.34
CA GLY A 204 26.79 -2.51 -18.52
C GLY A 204 27.88 -3.58 -18.64
N LEU A 205 27.50 -4.86 -18.70
CA LEU A 205 28.47 -5.97 -18.78
C LEU A 205 29.10 -6.13 -20.17
N ILE A 206 28.36 -5.81 -21.24
CA ILE A 206 28.87 -5.88 -22.62
C ILE A 206 29.85 -4.72 -22.88
N GLY A 207 29.60 -3.52 -22.33
CA GLY A 207 30.47 -2.35 -22.48
C GLY A 207 31.87 -2.53 -21.88
N VAL A 208 31.96 -3.18 -20.71
CA VAL A 208 33.25 -3.39 -20.03
C VAL A 208 34.10 -4.45 -20.76
N THR A 209 33.48 -5.49 -21.33
CA THR A 209 34.20 -6.53 -22.06
C THR A 209 34.80 -6.00 -23.38
N ALA A 210 34.08 -5.10 -24.07
CA ALA A 210 34.57 -4.47 -25.30
C ALA A 210 35.79 -3.55 -25.08
N LEU A 211 35.86 -2.88 -23.92
CA LEU A 211 36.98 -1.99 -23.58
C LEU A 211 38.28 -2.76 -23.24
N PHE A 212 38.19 -3.95 -22.66
CA PHE A 212 39.38 -4.77 -22.39
C PHE A 212 39.96 -5.46 -23.64
N ILE A 213 39.15 -5.76 -24.65
CA ILE A 213 39.64 -6.36 -25.90
C ILE A 213 40.38 -5.33 -26.77
N ARG A 214 39.97 -4.06 -26.74
CA ARG A 214 40.62 -3.00 -27.54
C ARG A 214 41.99 -2.59 -27.01
N LYS A 215 42.25 -2.71 -25.70
CA LYS A 215 43.53 -2.31 -25.08
C LYS A 215 44.65 -3.36 -25.22
N ARG A 216 44.38 -4.55 -25.77
CA ARG A 216 45.37 -5.62 -26.03
C ARG A 216 45.90 -5.66 -27.47
N ARG A 217 45.48 -4.74 -28.34
CA ARG A 217 45.87 -4.69 -29.76
C ARG A 217 46.77 -3.51 -30.15
N HIS A 218 47.32 -2.80 -29.17
CA HIS A 218 48.42 -1.83 -29.35
C HIS A 218 49.53 -2.16 -28.36
#